data_AF-A2EA12-F1
#
_entry.id   AF-A2EA12-F1
#
_cell.length_a   1.000
_cell.length_b   1.000
_cell.length_c   1.000
_cell.angle_alpha   90.00
_cell.angle_beta   90.00
_cell.angle_gamma   90.00
#
_symmetry.space_group_name_H-M   'P 1'
#
loop_
_entity.id
_entity.type
_entity.pdbx_description
1 polymer ?
#
loop_
_entity_poly.entity_id
_entity_poly.type
_entity_poly.pdbx_seq_one_letter_code
_entity_poly.pdbx_strand_id
1 'polypeptide(L)'
;MIFSSLFPIFGSAFDFPYRNTRYEQTLEARYYKFEVWGAQGGGKDISNHQNSGYGGKGGYSVGYLNLLDPTTVYVRVGGWSLSGFASGGFNGGGSAFGESTYPGHGGGGGTDIRINEDDIYARVIVAGGGGGAEFNGVNGGYGGGVIFHQELEQ
;
A
#
# COMPACT_ATOMS: atom_id res chain seq x y z
N MET A 1 -40.86 16.45 15.98
CA MET A 1 -39.45 16.60 16.38
C MET A 1 -38.78 15.24 16.25
N ILE A 2 -38.10 14.97 15.12
CA ILE A 2 -37.04 13.97 15.01
C ILE A 2 -36.01 14.62 14.08
N PHE A 3 -34.77 14.67 14.57
CA PHE A 3 -33.65 15.44 14.06
C PHE A 3 -33.16 14.93 12.71
N SER A 4 -33.03 15.84 11.76
CA SER A 4 -32.11 15.71 10.64
C SER A 4 -30.69 15.95 11.15
N SER A 5 -29.87 14.90 11.24
CA SER A 5 -28.43 15.07 11.34
C SER A 5 -27.83 14.99 9.93
N LEU A 6 -27.77 16.15 9.26
CA LEU A 6 -26.81 16.34 8.17
C LEU A 6 -25.42 16.31 8.80
N PHE A 7 -24.63 15.27 8.54
CA PHE A 7 -23.18 15.37 8.71
C PHE A 7 -22.63 16.03 7.44
N PRO A 8 -22.06 17.24 7.49
CA PRO A 8 -21.30 17.74 6.37
C PRO A 8 -20.03 16.87 6.23
N ILE A 9 -20.00 15.98 5.24
CA ILE A 9 -18.78 15.27 4.81
C ILE A 9 -17.98 16.25 3.96
N PHE A 10 -17.44 17.30 4.56
CA PHE A 10 -16.40 18.11 3.96
C PHE A 10 -15.17 18.06 4.85
N GLY A 11 -14.63 16.85 4.99
CA GLY A 11 -13.23 16.68 5.38
C GLY A 11 -12.37 16.77 4.12
N SER A 12 -11.27 17.53 4.17
CA SER A 12 -10.25 17.48 3.12
C SER A 12 -9.67 16.07 3.07
N ALA A 13 -9.72 15.42 1.90
CA ALA A 13 -9.00 14.17 1.66
C ALA A 13 -7.56 14.48 1.24
N PHE A 14 -6.61 13.72 1.77
CA PHE A 14 -5.23 13.71 1.30
C PHE A 14 -5.01 12.45 0.47
N ASP A 15 -4.87 12.62 -0.84
CA ASP A 15 -4.56 11.54 -1.75
C ASP A 15 -3.06 11.51 -2.03
N PHE A 16 -2.44 10.35 -1.79
CA PHE A 16 -1.02 10.13 -2.01
C PHE A 16 -0.86 9.17 -3.19
N PRO A 17 -0.78 9.67 -4.44
CA PRO A 17 -0.50 8.80 -5.57
C PRO A 17 0.88 8.16 -5.44
N TYR A 18 1.09 7.04 -6.13
CA TYR A 18 2.39 6.39 -6.14
C TYR A 18 3.48 7.37 -6.63
N ARG A 19 4.56 7.46 -5.83
CA ARG A 19 5.85 7.99 -6.25
C ARG A 19 6.94 7.11 -5.64
N ASN A 20 8.08 7.02 -6.30
CA ASN A 20 9.20 6.16 -5.89
C ASN A 20 9.96 6.73 -4.66
N THR A 21 9.26 7.39 -3.75
CA THR A 21 9.76 8.04 -2.53
C THR A 21 8.61 8.29 -1.54
N ARG A 22 8.96 8.66 -0.30
CA ARG A 22 7.98 8.98 0.76
C ARG A 22 7.28 10.32 0.51
N TYR A 23 6.07 10.48 1.02
CA TYR A 23 5.47 11.77 1.39
C TYR A 23 5.76 12.10 2.85
N GLU A 24 5.72 13.39 3.13
CA GLU A 24 5.79 13.95 4.48
C GLU A 24 4.68 14.99 4.56
N GLN A 25 3.76 14.82 5.50
CA GLN A 25 2.57 15.65 5.65
C GLN A 25 2.30 15.88 7.13
N THR A 26 2.11 17.13 7.54
CA THR A 26 1.62 17.45 8.88
C THR A 26 0.09 17.46 8.86
N LEU A 27 -0.53 16.69 9.75
CA LEU A 27 -1.96 16.63 9.97
C LEU A 27 -2.31 17.42 11.23
N GLU A 28 -3.37 18.20 11.19
CA GLU A 28 -3.88 18.92 12.36
C GLU A 28 -4.52 17.96 13.36
N ALA A 29 -4.66 18.38 14.63
CA ALA A 29 -5.40 17.62 15.63
C ALA A 29 -6.87 17.40 15.21
N ARG A 30 -7.28 16.14 15.03
CA ARG A 30 -8.66 15.66 14.81
C ARG A 30 -8.70 14.15 14.61
N TYR A 31 -9.90 13.62 14.42
CA TYR A 31 -10.15 12.24 14.01
C TYR A 31 -9.94 12.04 12.50
N TYR A 32 -9.11 11.06 12.14
CA TYR A 32 -8.82 10.68 10.76
C TYR A 32 -9.23 9.24 10.48
N LYS A 33 -9.64 9.00 9.23
CA LYS A 33 -9.68 7.66 8.62
C LYS A 33 -8.43 7.53 7.74
N PHE A 34 -7.65 6.48 7.94
CA PHE A 34 -6.54 6.11 7.08
C PHE A 34 -6.91 4.90 6.23
N GLU A 35 -6.63 5.00 4.93
CA GLU A 35 -6.86 3.93 3.97
C GLU A 35 -5.62 3.73 3.13
N VAL A 36 -5.17 2.49 3.02
CA VAL A 36 -3.97 2.15 2.26
C VAL A 36 -4.20 0.89 1.44
N TRP A 37 -3.63 0.87 0.23
CA TRP A 37 -3.63 -0.27 -0.69
C TRP A 37 -2.19 -0.61 -1.06
N GLY A 38 -1.82 -1.89 -0.93
CA GLY A 38 -0.55 -2.37 -1.43
C GLY A 38 -0.55 -2.46 -2.96
N ALA A 39 0.63 -2.40 -3.58
CA ALA A 39 0.73 -2.57 -5.02
C ALA A 39 0.51 -4.03 -5.43
N GLN A 40 -0.01 -4.22 -6.64
CA GLN A 40 -0.06 -5.51 -7.30
C GLN A 40 1.35 -5.97 -7.72
N GLY A 41 1.62 -7.28 -7.61
CA GLY A 41 2.81 -7.91 -8.18
C GLY A 41 2.76 -8.04 -9.69
N GLY A 42 3.91 -8.24 -10.31
CA GLY A 42 4.00 -8.43 -11.77
C GLY A 42 3.35 -9.74 -12.21
N GLY A 43 2.87 -9.76 -13.45
CA GLY A 43 2.24 -10.91 -14.07
C GLY A 43 1.82 -10.59 -15.50
N LYS A 44 0.97 -11.44 -16.09
CA LYS A 44 0.42 -11.30 -17.44
C LYS A 44 -0.26 -9.94 -17.66
N ASP A 45 -0.91 -9.42 -16.63
CA ASP A 45 -1.64 -8.15 -16.62
C ASP A 45 -0.74 -6.90 -16.66
N ILE A 46 0.54 -7.03 -16.28
CA ILE A 46 1.51 -5.93 -16.33
C ILE A 46 2.51 -6.13 -17.47
N SER A 47 2.99 -7.36 -17.67
CA SER A 47 4.02 -7.68 -18.65
C SER A 47 3.47 -7.98 -20.07
N ASN A 48 2.17 -8.24 -20.20
CA ASN A 48 1.54 -8.77 -21.42
C ASN A 48 2.15 -10.09 -21.96
N HIS A 49 2.95 -10.77 -21.14
CA HIS A 49 3.60 -12.01 -21.51
C HIS A 49 2.60 -13.18 -21.42
N GLN A 50 2.34 -13.85 -22.55
CA GLN A 50 1.22 -14.80 -22.66
C GLN A 50 1.37 -16.06 -21.81
N ASN A 51 2.61 -16.44 -21.52
CA ASN A 51 2.93 -17.62 -20.71
C ASN A 51 2.99 -17.31 -19.21
N SER A 52 2.67 -16.09 -18.79
CA SER A 52 2.70 -15.69 -17.39
C SER A 52 1.39 -15.94 -16.67
N GLY A 53 1.46 -16.21 -15.37
CA GLY A 53 0.32 -16.11 -14.45
C GLY A 53 -0.04 -14.66 -14.16
N TYR A 54 -1.14 -14.42 -13.45
CA TYR A 54 -1.54 -13.08 -13.00
C TYR A 54 -0.86 -12.70 -11.70
N GLY A 55 -0.40 -11.45 -11.61
CA GLY A 55 0.20 -10.94 -10.39
C GLY A 55 -0.83 -10.84 -9.27
N GLY A 56 -0.41 -11.13 -8.04
CA GLY A 56 -1.26 -10.99 -6.87
C GLY A 56 -1.64 -9.54 -6.66
N LYS A 57 -2.92 -9.26 -6.38
CA LYS A 57 -3.38 -7.96 -5.87
C LYS A 57 -2.74 -7.66 -4.51
N GLY A 58 -2.41 -6.39 -4.29
CA GLY A 58 -2.02 -5.93 -2.97
C GLY A 58 -3.19 -5.93 -1.99
N GLY A 59 -2.86 -5.87 -0.71
CA GLY A 59 -3.83 -5.83 0.37
C GLY A 59 -4.50 -4.47 0.51
N TYR A 60 -5.47 -4.42 1.41
CA TYR A 60 -6.15 -3.21 1.84
C TYR A 60 -6.18 -3.17 3.36
N SER A 61 -5.89 -2.01 3.94
CA SER A 61 -6.07 -1.75 5.36
C SER A 61 -6.79 -0.43 5.55
N VAL A 62 -7.69 -0.41 6.54
CA VAL A 62 -8.39 0.79 6.98
C VAL A 62 -8.32 0.91 8.49
N GLY A 63 -7.89 2.08 8.96
CA GLY A 63 -7.76 2.38 10.37
C GLY A 63 -8.36 3.75 10.67
N TYR A 64 -8.62 3.98 11.95
CA TYR A 64 -9.06 5.27 12.44
C TYR A 64 -8.17 5.70 13.59
N LEU A 65 -7.84 6.99 13.62
CA LEU A 65 -6.96 7.53 14.65
C LEU A 65 -7.42 8.92 15.05
N ASN A 66 -7.51 9.17 16.35
CA ASN A 66 -7.72 10.50 16.90
C ASN A 66 -6.36 11.14 17.19
N LEU A 67 -6.04 12.23 16.48
CA LEU A 67 -4.84 13.03 16.75
C LEU A 67 -5.20 14.15 17.72
N LEU A 68 -4.54 14.18 18.88
CA LEU A 68 -4.75 15.20 19.91
C LEU A 68 -3.94 16.48 19.64
N ASP A 69 -2.83 16.34 18.91
CA ASP A 69 -1.91 17.41 18.53
C ASP A 69 -1.55 17.34 17.05
N PRO A 70 -1.09 18.45 16.44
CA PRO A 70 -0.52 18.43 15.10
C PRO A 70 0.58 17.36 14.97
N THR A 71 0.43 16.45 14.01
CA THR A 71 1.24 15.24 13.89
C THR A 71 1.81 15.11 12.49
N THR A 72 3.11 14.87 12.37
CA THR A 72 3.73 14.57 11.07
C THR A 72 3.55 13.10 10.72
N VAL A 73 3.05 12.83 9.52
CA VAL A 73 2.96 11.49 8.95
C VAL A 73 3.90 11.32 7.77
N TYR A 74 4.48 10.13 7.68
CA TYR A 74 5.25 9.69 6.53
C TYR A 74 4.46 8.62 5.78
N VAL A 75 4.16 8.86 4.51
CA VAL A 75 3.38 7.93 3.68
C VAL A 75 4.29 7.37 2.60
N ARG A 76 4.36 6.05 2.49
CA ARG A 76 5.08 5.37 1.40
C ARG A 76 4.09 4.51 0.66
N VAL A 77 3.79 4.88 -0.58
CA VAL A 77 2.86 4.14 -1.43
C VAL A 77 3.64 3.08 -2.20
N GLY A 78 3.21 1.83 -2.08
CA GLY A 78 3.84 0.70 -2.76
C GLY A 78 3.81 0.89 -4.28
N GLY A 79 4.92 0.55 -4.93
CA GLY A 79 5.02 0.55 -6.39
C GLY A 79 4.88 -0.86 -6.94
N TRP A 80 4.45 -1.00 -8.20
CA TRP A 80 4.65 -2.22 -8.98
C TRP A 80 6.04 -2.23 -9.63
N SER A 81 6.40 -3.34 -10.26
CA SER A 81 7.59 -3.44 -11.10
C SER A 81 7.43 -2.61 -12.39
N LEU A 82 8.37 -1.72 -12.70
CA LEU A 82 8.34 -0.91 -13.94
C LEU A 82 8.86 -1.65 -15.18
N SER A 83 9.63 -2.72 -14.99
CA SER A 83 10.31 -3.44 -16.08
C SER A 83 9.62 -4.76 -16.47
N GLY A 84 8.51 -5.12 -15.83
CA GLY A 84 7.71 -6.30 -16.17
C GLY A 84 8.36 -7.64 -15.86
N PHE A 85 9.69 -7.74 -15.77
CA PHE A 85 10.42 -8.92 -15.34
C PHE A 85 11.22 -8.63 -14.08
N ALA A 86 11.22 -9.61 -13.17
CA ALA A 86 12.20 -9.75 -12.09
C ALA A 86 12.25 -8.65 -11.00
N SER A 87 12.15 -7.36 -11.29
CA SER A 87 12.37 -6.31 -10.28
C SER A 87 11.19 -6.19 -9.31
N GLY A 88 11.46 -6.24 -8.02
CA GLY A 88 10.48 -5.94 -6.99
C GLY A 88 10.00 -4.48 -7.02
N GLY A 89 8.76 -4.27 -6.61
CA GLY A 89 8.14 -2.97 -6.46
C GLY A 89 8.71 -2.14 -5.30
N PHE A 90 8.61 -0.82 -5.41
CA PHE A 90 9.05 0.11 -4.37
C PHE A 90 8.37 -0.14 -3.02
N ASN A 91 9.10 0.01 -1.91
CA ASN A 91 8.68 -0.27 -0.53
C ASN A 91 8.55 -1.77 -0.20
N GLY A 92 9.57 -2.54 -0.60
CA GLY A 92 9.77 -3.92 -0.12
C GLY A 92 9.20 -5.03 -0.99
N GLY A 93 8.86 -4.76 -2.26
CA GLY A 93 8.52 -5.81 -3.20
C GLY A 93 9.74 -6.71 -3.48
N GLY A 94 9.55 -8.02 -3.45
CA GLY A 94 10.63 -8.98 -3.72
C GLY A 94 10.94 -9.08 -5.20
N SER A 95 12.22 -9.23 -5.55
CA SER A 95 12.64 -9.52 -6.91
C SER A 95 12.55 -11.03 -7.20
N ALA A 96 12.29 -11.38 -8.46
CA ALA A 96 12.33 -12.74 -9.00
C ALA A 96 13.43 -12.86 -10.04
N PHE A 97 13.72 -14.08 -10.49
CA PHE A 97 14.43 -14.32 -11.74
C PHE A 97 13.40 -14.51 -12.84
N GLY A 98 13.57 -13.85 -13.99
CA GLY A 98 12.67 -14.00 -15.12
C GLY A 98 13.29 -13.49 -16.42
N GLU A 99 13.02 -14.19 -17.51
CA GLU A 99 13.44 -13.85 -18.87
C GLU A 99 12.29 -14.10 -19.86
N SER A 100 12.51 -13.77 -21.14
CA SER A 100 11.46 -13.79 -22.17
C SER A 100 10.87 -15.17 -22.46
N THR A 101 11.56 -16.26 -22.11
CA THR A 101 11.08 -17.64 -22.30
C THR A 101 10.68 -18.31 -20.97
N TYR A 102 11.13 -17.76 -19.85
CA TYR A 102 10.88 -18.23 -18.49
C TYR A 102 10.36 -17.04 -17.66
N PRO A 103 9.05 -16.76 -17.71
CA PRO A 103 8.51 -15.58 -17.03
C PRO A 103 8.61 -15.74 -15.52
N GLY A 104 9.30 -14.79 -14.88
CA GLY A 104 9.26 -14.59 -13.45
C GLY A 104 9.12 -13.10 -13.13
N HIS A 105 8.19 -12.80 -12.24
CA HIS A 105 7.77 -11.44 -11.96
C HIS A 105 8.07 -11.05 -10.51
N GLY A 106 8.50 -9.81 -10.30
CA GLY A 106 8.69 -9.26 -8.95
C GLY A 106 7.36 -9.00 -8.25
N GLY A 107 7.36 -9.04 -6.92
CA GLY A 107 6.22 -8.66 -6.09
C GLY A 107 5.99 -7.15 -6.06
N GLY A 108 4.75 -6.74 -5.81
CA GLY A 108 4.40 -5.36 -5.52
C GLY A 108 4.91 -4.95 -4.15
N GLY A 109 5.15 -3.67 -3.95
CA GLY A 109 5.51 -3.16 -2.64
C GLY A 109 4.32 -2.88 -1.73
N GLY A 110 4.59 -2.80 -0.43
CA GLY A 110 3.59 -2.44 0.56
C GLY A 110 3.33 -0.94 0.61
N THR A 111 2.16 -0.55 1.12
CA THR A 111 1.86 0.84 1.47
C THR A 111 1.72 0.96 2.97
N ASP A 112 2.41 1.93 3.56
CA ASP A 112 2.36 2.20 5.00
C ASP A 112 2.27 3.70 5.31
N ILE A 113 1.68 3.99 6.47
CA ILE A 113 1.73 5.31 7.11
C ILE A 113 2.46 5.16 8.43
N ARG A 114 3.39 6.07 8.69
CA ARG A 114 4.18 6.17 9.92
C ARG A 114 3.91 7.49 10.61
N ILE A 115 3.96 7.49 11.94
CA ILE A 115 3.70 8.68 12.75
C ILE A 115 4.98 9.14 13.42
N ASN A 116 5.24 10.45 13.36
CA ASN A 116 6.34 11.17 14.00
C ASN A 116 7.76 10.82 13.52
N GLU A 117 8.01 9.59 13.10
CA GLU A 117 9.32 9.10 12.63
C GLU A 117 9.18 8.36 11.29
N ASP A 118 10.15 8.53 10.38
CA ASP A 118 10.24 7.75 9.15
C ASP A 118 10.95 6.41 9.38
N ASP A 119 10.50 5.66 10.38
CA ASP A 119 11.04 4.36 10.77
C ASP A 119 10.02 3.23 10.55
N ILE A 120 10.49 2.01 10.26
CA ILE A 120 9.64 0.84 10.06
C ILE A 120 8.90 0.40 11.34
N TYR A 121 9.41 0.75 12.52
CA TYR A 121 8.76 0.51 13.81
C TYR A 121 7.69 1.56 14.14
N ALA A 122 7.69 2.70 13.46
CA ALA A 122 6.69 3.76 13.61
C ALA A 122 5.43 3.57 12.75
N ARG A 123 5.30 2.42 12.06
CA ARG A 123 4.16 2.10 11.20
C ARG A 123 2.90 1.89 12.03
N VAL A 124 1.85 2.66 11.71
CA VAL A 124 0.53 2.53 12.34
C VAL A 124 -0.48 1.80 11.46
N ILE A 125 -0.21 1.68 10.16
CA ILE A 125 -1.04 0.93 9.23
C ILE A 125 -0.20 0.45 8.06
N VAL A 126 -0.46 -0.76 7.59
CA VAL A 126 0.24 -1.38 6.46
C VAL A 126 -0.74 -2.16 5.61
N ALA A 127 -0.68 -1.98 4.29
CA ALA A 127 -1.21 -2.91 3.31
C ALA A 127 -0.03 -3.56 2.57
N GLY A 128 0.07 -4.88 2.63
CA GLY A 128 1.13 -5.64 1.96
C GLY A 128 0.98 -5.64 0.45
N GLY A 129 2.09 -5.64 -0.28
CA GLY A 129 2.06 -5.83 -1.73
C GLY A 129 1.73 -7.27 -2.11
N GLY A 130 1.21 -7.48 -3.31
CA GLY A 130 0.94 -8.81 -3.84
C GLY A 130 2.19 -9.48 -4.42
N GLY A 131 2.23 -10.80 -4.42
CA GLY A 131 3.31 -11.59 -5.02
C GLY A 131 3.34 -11.45 -6.54
N GLY A 132 4.53 -11.58 -7.12
CA GLY A 132 4.67 -11.74 -8.57
C GLY A 132 4.26 -13.14 -9.02
N ALA A 133 3.83 -13.25 -10.26
CA ALA A 133 3.53 -14.52 -10.89
C ALA A 133 4.76 -15.19 -11.52
N GLU A 134 4.60 -16.44 -11.91
CA GLU A 134 5.55 -17.16 -12.75
C GLU A 134 4.83 -17.57 -14.04
N PHE A 135 4.69 -18.88 -14.32
CA PHE A 135 4.01 -19.42 -15.48
C PHE A 135 2.49 -19.30 -15.43
N ASN A 136 1.86 -19.53 -16.58
CA ASN A 136 0.42 -19.65 -16.70
C ASN A 136 -0.12 -20.70 -15.71
N GLY A 137 -1.11 -20.31 -14.90
CA GLY A 137 -1.64 -21.11 -13.81
C GLY A 137 -0.92 -20.91 -12.46
N VAL A 138 0.24 -20.24 -12.44
CA VAL A 138 1.02 -19.92 -11.24
C VAL A 138 0.88 -18.43 -10.94
N ASN A 139 -0.26 -18.08 -10.34
CA ASN A 139 -0.58 -16.70 -9.95
C ASN A 139 0.18 -16.29 -8.69
N GLY A 140 0.47 -14.99 -8.58
CA GLY A 140 1.04 -14.43 -7.37
C GLY A 140 0.04 -14.42 -6.20
N GLY A 141 0.55 -14.62 -4.98
CA GLY A 141 -0.27 -14.56 -3.77
C GLY A 141 -0.78 -13.15 -3.46
N TYR A 142 -1.96 -13.04 -2.86
CA TYR A 142 -2.53 -11.75 -2.47
C TYR A 142 -1.89 -11.19 -1.20
N GLY A 143 -1.70 -9.86 -1.19
CA GLY A 143 -1.17 -9.15 -0.04
C GLY A 143 -2.19 -9.08 1.10
N GLY A 144 -1.72 -9.32 2.34
CA GLY A 144 -2.50 -9.07 3.55
C GLY A 144 -2.43 -7.60 4.00
N GLY A 145 -2.98 -7.31 5.17
CA GLY A 145 -2.92 -5.99 5.78
C GLY A 145 -2.88 -6.09 7.29
N VAL A 146 -2.30 -5.08 7.93
CA VAL A 146 -2.36 -4.92 9.39
C VAL A 146 -2.70 -3.48 9.71
N ILE A 147 -3.56 -3.33 10.72
CA ILE A 147 -3.86 -2.07 11.37
C ILE A 147 -3.24 -2.12 12.76
N PHE A 148 -2.57 -1.06 13.17
CA PHE A 148 -2.22 -0.90 14.57
C PHE A 148 -3.42 -0.26 15.27
N HIS A 149 -3.89 -0.90 16.34
CA HIS A 149 -4.86 -0.30 17.25
C HIS A 149 -4.08 0.19 18.46
N GLN A 150 -3.86 1.49 18.53
CA GLN A 150 -3.34 2.15 19.74
C GLN A 150 -4.36 3.20 20.14
N GLU A 151 -5.01 3.01 21.29
CA GLU A 151 -5.54 4.16 22.03
C GLU A 151 -4.32 4.97 22.46
N LEU A 152 -4.05 6.06 21.75
CA LEU A 152 -3.04 7.01 22.18
C LEU A 152 -3.61 7.75 23.39
N GLU A 153 -3.45 7.17 24.58
CA GLU A 153 -3.38 7.96 25.81
C GLU A 153 -2.08 8.76 25.73
N GLN A 154 -2.16 9.99 25.23
CA GLN A 154 -1.15 11.04 25.43
C GLN A 154 -1.72 12.06 26.40
#